data_AF-A0A945F4B3-F1
#
_entry.id   AF-A0A945F4B3-F1
#
_cell.length_a   1.000
_cell.length_b   1.000
_cell.length_c   1.000
_cell.angle_alpha   90.00
_cell.angle_beta   90.00
_cell.angle_gamma   90.00
#
_symmetry.space_group_name_H-M   'P 1'
#
loop_
_entity.id
_entity.type
_entity.pdbx_description
1 polymer ?
#
loop_
_entity_poly.entity_id
_entity_poly.type
_entity_poly.pdbx_seq_one_letter_code
_entity_poly.pdbx_strand_id
1 'polypeptide(L)'
;MAIADYSKENNSNVHEFAGGYTLSNLKTLLSVADEHGFGIPACNMRSRFVVNAVLEAAWQEKSPVILEIAESESVYCNMQPERLAGFVHETIDRMIEKYG
;
A
#
# COMPACT_ATOMS: atom_id res chain seq x y z
N MET A 1 -12.44 2.59 20.80
CA MET A 1 -11.43 3.66 20.58
C MET A 1 -11.33 3.87 19.07
N ALA A 2 -11.39 5.11 18.59
CA ALA A 2 -11.22 5.37 17.15
C ALA A 2 -9.75 5.13 16.76
N ILE A 3 -9.51 4.47 15.64
CA ILE A 3 -8.17 4.37 15.05
C ILE A 3 -7.82 5.77 14.55
N ALA A 4 -6.63 6.27 14.90
CA ALA A 4 -6.18 7.58 14.45
C ALA A 4 -6.05 7.62 12.92
N ASP A 5 -6.29 8.77 12.31
CA ASP A 5 -6.12 8.96 10.87
C ASP A 5 -4.68 8.70 10.46
N TYR A 6 -4.46 8.14 9.27
CA TYR A 6 -3.12 7.98 8.73
C TYR A 6 -2.60 9.35 8.28
N SER A 7 -1.80 10.02 9.11
CA SER A 7 -1.36 11.40 8.87
C SER A 7 0.11 11.62 9.25
N LYS A 8 0.74 12.63 8.64
CA LYS A 8 2.12 13.02 8.94
C LYS A 8 2.34 13.41 10.41
N GLU A 9 1.27 13.79 11.12
CA GLU A 9 1.33 14.18 12.53
C GLU A 9 1.56 12.99 13.47
N ASN A 10 1.14 11.79 13.07
CA ASN A 10 1.19 10.59 13.91
C ASN A 10 1.94 9.41 13.30
N ASN A 11 2.40 9.51 12.05
CA ASN A 11 3.13 8.45 11.38
C ASN A 11 4.25 9.02 10.47
N SER A 12 5.49 8.72 10.82
CA SER A 12 6.69 9.18 10.10
C SER A 12 6.88 8.58 8.71
N ASN A 13 6.15 7.50 8.39
CA ASN A 13 6.22 6.83 7.10
C ASN A 13 5.16 7.33 6.10
N VAL A 14 4.31 8.30 6.50
CA VAL A 14 3.33 8.91 5.61
C VAL A 14 4.04 9.73 4.55
N HIS A 15 3.84 9.33 3.29
CA HIS A 15 4.23 10.11 2.14
C HIS A 15 2.97 10.59 1.43
N GLU A 16 2.93 11.88 1.11
CA GLU A 16 1.89 12.48 0.28
C GLU A 16 2.41 12.55 -1.15
N PHE A 17 1.71 11.87 -2.06
CA PHE A 17 2.01 11.86 -3.48
C PHE A 17 1.50 13.14 -4.15
N ALA A 18 1.94 13.36 -5.39
CA ALA A 18 1.39 14.40 -6.25
C ALA A 18 -0.15 14.28 -6.32
N GLY A 19 -0.86 15.40 -6.19
CA GLY A 19 -2.33 15.42 -6.13
C GLY A 19 -2.94 15.18 -4.73
N GLY A 20 -2.12 15.03 -3.68
CA GLY A 20 -2.57 14.90 -2.29
C GLY A 20 -3.00 13.49 -1.89
N TYR A 21 -2.73 12.49 -2.73
CA TYR A 21 -3.00 11.10 -2.41
C TYR A 21 -2.01 10.55 -1.38
N THR A 22 -2.47 9.64 -0.53
CA THR A 22 -1.63 8.89 0.41
C THR A 22 -2.24 7.51 0.66
N LEU A 23 -1.53 6.64 1.38
CA LEU A 23 -2.06 5.33 1.77
C LEU A 23 -3.27 5.50 2.70
N SER A 24 -4.20 4.54 2.67
CA SER A 24 -5.42 4.57 3.48
C SER A 24 -5.32 3.65 4.69
N ASN A 25 -5.99 4.03 5.77
CA ASN A 25 -6.19 3.15 6.91
C ASN A 25 -6.98 1.90 6.51
N LEU A 26 -6.56 0.73 7.02
CA LEU A 26 -7.22 -0.54 6.72
C LEU A 26 -8.71 -0.53 7.07
N LYS A 27 -9.11 0.13 8.17
CA LYS A 27 -10.52 0.26 8.55
C LYS A 27 -11.34 0.96 7.46
N THR A 28 -10.87 2.10 6.96
CA THR A 28 -11.53 2.85 5.90
C THR A 28 -11.70 1.98 4.65
N LEU A 29 -10.63 1.28 4.29
CA LEU A 29 -10.60 0.40 3.13
C LEU A 29 -11.59 -0.77 3.26
N LEU A 30 -11.61 -1.46 4.41
CA LEU A 30 -12.48 -2.61 4.66
C LEU A 30 -13.95 -2.21 4.85
N SER A 31 -14.24 -1.01 5.38
CA SER A 31 -15.62 -0.52 5.50
C SER A 31 -16.30 -0.37 4.14
N VAL A 32 -15.58 0.13 3.12
CA VAL A 32 -16.10 0.20 1.74
C VAL A 32 -16.29 -1.20 1.14
N ALA A 33 -15.37 -2.12 1.42
CA ALA A 33 -15.46 -3.51 0.97
C ALA A 33 -16.69 -4.24 1.54
N ASP A 34 -16.96 -4.05 2.83
CA ASP A 34 -18.13 -4.60 3.53
C ASP A 34 -19.44 -4.02 2.99
N GLU A 35 -19.51 -2.69 2.84
CA GLU A 35 -20.69 -1.99 2.31
C GLU A 35 -21.10 -2.49 0.92
N HIS A 36 -20.13 -2.76 0.05
CA HIS A 36 -20.38 -3.15 -1.34
C HIS A 36 -20.22 -4.65 -1.61
N GLY A 37 -19.88 -5.46 -0.60
CA GLY A 37 -19.83 -6.92 -0.70
C GLY A 37 -18.71 -7.47 -1.59
N PHE A 38 -17.51 -6.89 -1.52
CA PHE A 38 -16.33 -7.39 -2.24
C PHE A 38 -15.15 -7.69 -1.32
N GLY A 39 -14.20 -8.49 -1.80
CA GLY A 39 -12.95 -8.80 -1.11
C GLY A 39 -11.79 -7.96 -1.63
N ILE A 40 -10.81 -7.68 -0.77
CA ILE A 40 -9.58 -6.98 -1.16
C ILE A 40 -8.40 -7.94 -1.06
N PRO A 41 -7.60 -8.11 -2.12
CA PRO A 41 -6.44 -8.99 -2.07
C PRO A 41 -5.39 -8.44 -1.09
N ALA A 42 -4.97 -9.28 -0.15
CA ALA A 42 -3.78 -9.08 0.67
C ALA A 42 -2.64 -9.91 0.09
N CYS A 43 -1.52 -9.25 -0.20
CA CYS A 43 -0.37 -9.87 -0.87
C CYS A 43 0.90 -9.70 -0.03
N ASN A 44 1.59 -10.79 0.26
CA ASN A 44 2.85 -10.76 1.01
C ASN A 44 4.00 -10.24 0.14
N MET A 45 4.69 -9.23 0.65
CA MET A 45 5.76 -8.55 -0.07
C MET A 45 7.12 -9.16 0.25
N ARG A 46 7.79 -9.67 -0.79
CA ARG A 46 9.05 -10.42 -0.65
C ARG A 46 10.22 -9.80 -1.39
N SER A 47 9.93 -8.99 -2.40
CA SER A 47 10.95 -8.28 -3.18
C SER A 47 10.33 -7.08 -3.89
N ARG A 48 11.18 -6.18 -4.36
CA ARG A 48 10.76 -5.03 -5.17
C ARG A 48 9.99 -5.45 -6.44
N PHE A 49 10.33 -6.59 -7.03
CA PHE A 49 9.63 -7.09 -8.21
C PHE A 49 8.18 -7.49 -7.91
N VAL A 50 7.94 -8.11 -6.75
CA VAL A 50 6.59 -8.46 -6.30
C VAL A 50 5.78 -7.20 -6.02
N VAL A 51 6.38 -6.21 -5.34
CA VAL A 51 5.74 -4.90 -5.09
C VAL A 51 5.31 -4.24 -6.41
N ASN A 52 6.23 -4.15 -7.38
CA ASN A 52 5.94 -3.59 -8.69
C ASN A 52 4.78 -4.31 -9.40
N ALA A 53 4.83 -5.64 -9.44
CA ALA A 53 3.84 -6.43 -10.16
C ALA A 53 2.43 -6.31 -9.55
N VAL A 54 2.34 -6.34 -8.21
CA VAL A 54 1.06 -6.22 -7.51
C VAL A 54 0.48 -4.82 -7.66
N LEU A 55 1.30 -3.77 -7.51
CA LEU A 55 0.83 -2.40 -7.70
C LEU A 55 0.41 -2.12 -9.15
N GLU A 56 1.13 -2.64 -10.14
CA GLU A 56 0.79 -2.45 -11.56
C GLU A 56 -0.54 -3.13 -11.89
N ALA A 57 -0.75 -4.36 -11.40
CA ALA A 57 -2.02 -5.06 -11.58
C ALA A 57 -3.18 -4.31 -10.90
N ALA A 58 -3.00 -3.86 -9.66
CA ALA A 58 -4.01 -3.09 -8.92
C ALA A 58 -4.35 -1.77 -9.64
N TRP A 59 -3.34 -1.07 -10.17
CA TRP A 59 -3.52 0.16 -10.94
C TRP A 59 -4.35 -0.07 -12.22
N GLN A 60 -3.99 -1.09 -13.00
CA GLN A 60 -4.68 -1.42 -14.26
C GLN A 60 -6.15 -1.79 -14.04
N GLU A 61 -6.43 -2.56 -12.98
CA GLU A 61 -7.79 -2.98 -12.62
C GLU A 61 -8.57 -1.90 -11.86
N LYS A 62 -7.95 -0.75 -11.55
CA LYS A 62 -8.52 0.29 -10.68
C LYS A 62 -9.03 -0.28 -9.35
N SER A 63 -8.32 -1.28 -8.83
CA SER A 63 -8.70 -2.06 -7.66
C SER A 63 -7.89 -1.63 -6.43
N PRO A 64 -8.49 -1.62 -5.23
CA PRO A 64 -7.70 -1.56 -4.01
C PRO A 64 -6.85 -2.83 -3.82
N VAL A 65 -5.75 -2.69 -3.08
CA VAL A 65 -4.88 -3.80 -2.68
C VAL A 65 -4.27 -3.56 -1.30
N ILE A 66 -4.05 -4.62 -0.55
CA ILE A 66 -3.31 -4.60 0.72
C ILE A 66 -1.93 -5.23 0.48
N LEU A 67 -0.88 -4.46 0.75
CA LEU A 67 0.50 -4.95 0.74
C LEU A 67 0.92 -5.26 2.17
N GLU A 68 1.23 -6.52 2.46
CA GLU A 68 1.54 -6.97 3.81
C GLU A 68 2.94 -7.59 3.91
N ILE A 69 3.50 -7.54 5.11
CA ILE A 69 4.76 -8.18 5.45
C ILE A 69 4.44 -9.26 6.48
N ALA A 70 4.60 -10.53 6.11
CA ALA A 70 4.56 -11.61 7.08
C ALA A 70 5.91 -11.72 7.81
N GLU A 71 5.90 -12.34 8.99
CA GLU A 71 7.10 -12.45 9.84
C GLU A 71 8.25 -13.15 9.09
N SER A 72 7.93 -14.19 8.31
CA SER A 72 8.89 -14.89 7.46
C SER A 72 9.57 -13.97 6.44
N GLU A 73 8.84 -13.04 5.85
CA GLU A 73 9.34 -12.08 4.87
C GLU A 73 10.23 -11.02 5.51
N SER A 74 9.88 -10.61 6.74
CA SER A 74 10.73 -9.72 7.53
C SER A 74 12.08 -10.37 7.81
N VAL A 75 12.10 -11.65 8.21
CA VAL A 75 13.35 -12.36 8.54
C VAL A 75 14.13 -12.80 7.29
N TYR A 76 13.48 -13.46 6.34
CA TYR A 76 14.15 -14.08 5.19
C TYR A 76 14.48 -13.09 4.08
N CYS A 77 13.58 -12.15 3.78
CA CYS A 77 13.76 -11.19 2.69
C CYS A 77 14.32 -9.84 3.17
N ASN A 78 14.48 -9.67 4.49
CA ASN A 78 14.74 -8.37 5.11
C ASN A 78 13.72 -7.31 4.64
N MET A 79 12.44 -7.69 4.57
CA MET A 79 11.36 -6.78 4.21
C MET A 79 10.86 -6.09 5.48
N GLN A 80 11.31 -4.86 5.71
CA GLN A 80 10.86 -4.02 6.82
C GLN A 80 9.85 -2.97 6.34
N PRO A 81 9.00 -2.40 7.21
CA PRO A 81 8.03 -1.37 6.84
C PRO A 81 8.64 -0.20 6.06
N GLU A 82 9.80 0.30 6.47
CA GLU A 82 10.50 1.43 5.83
C GLU A 82 10.95 1.07 4.41
N ARG A 83 11.41 -0.18 4.24
CA ARG A 83 11.85 -0.69 2.94
C ARG A 83 10.68 -0.88 1.99
N LEU A 84 9.57 -1.45 2.49
CA LEU A 84 8.34 -1.58 1.71
C LEU A 84 7.80 -0.21 1.33
N ALA A 85 7.73 0.74 2.27
CA ALA A 85 7.29 2.12 2.01
C ALA A 85 8.13 2.76 0.90
N GLY A 86 9.47 2.63 0.95
CA GLY A 86 10.35 3.12 -0.12
C GLY A 86 10.02 2.53 -1.50
N PHE A 87 9.79 1.22 -1.59
CA PHE A 87 9.42 0.58 -2.85
C PHE A 87 8.04 1.00 -3.35
N VAL A 88 7.06 1.11 -2.45
CA VAL A 88 5.70 1.54 -2.78
C VAL A 88 5.72 2.96 -3.33
N HIS A 89 6.43 3.88 -2.66
CA HIS A 89 6.46 5.27 -3.08
C HIS A 89 7.11 5.42 -4.45
N GLU A 90 8.29 4.85 -4.65
CA GLU A 90 8.99 4.88 -5.94
C GLU A 90 8.16 4.25 -7.07
N THR A 91 7.35 3.24 -6.76
CA THR A 91 6.48 2.58 -7.74
C THR A 91 5.29 3.44 -8.13
N ILE A 92 4.61 4.03 -7.14
CA ILE A 92 3.46 4.90 -7.36
C ILE A 92 3.89 6.16 -8.12
N ASP A 93 5.01 6.78 -7.73
CA ASP A 93 5.55 7.95 -8.43
C ASP A 93 5.79 7.65 -9.91
N ARG A 94 6.44 6.51 -10.21
CA ARG A 94 6.65 6.06 -11.58
C ARG A 94 5.34 5.82 -12.33
N MET A 95 4.30 5.30 -11.67
CA MET A 95 2.98 5.07 -12.30
C MET A 95 2.27 6.38 -12.60
N ILE A 96 2.32 7.35 -11.68
CA ILE A 96 1.80 8.70 -11.89
C ILE A 96 2.52 9.36 -13.07
N GLU A 97 3.85 9.31 -13.13
CA GLU A 97 4.62 9.88 -14.25
C GLU A 97 4.30 9.20 -15.59
N LYS A 98 4.02 7.90 -15.58
CA LYS A 98 3.80 7.12 -16.81
C LYS A 98 2.36 7.19 -17.31
N TYR A 99 1.37 7.29 -16.41
CA TYR A 99 -0.05 7.11 -16.73
C TYR A 99 -0.97 8.23 -16.23
N GLY A 100 -0.50 9.11 -15.34
CA GLY A 100 -1.23 10.27 -14.82
C GLY A 100 -1.08 11.50 -15.70
#